data_AF-A0AAV2I676-F1
#
_entry.id   AF-A0AAV2I676-F1
#
_cell.length_a   1.000
_cell.length_b   1.000
_cell.length_c   1.000
_cell.angle_alpha   90.00
_cell.angle_beta   90.00
_cell.angle_gamma   90.00
#
_symmetry.space_group_name_H-M   'P 1'
#
loop_
_entity.id
_entity.type
_entity.pdbx_description
1 polymer ?
#
loop_
_entity_poly.entity_id
_entity_poly.type
_entity_poly.pdbx_seq_one_letter_code
_entity_poly.pdbx_strand_id
1 'polypeptide(L)'
;MESSSEQQQENTSMEGEKENETATDHIQNPTDSISFEKLKNAVEKSIQKITSKRNLLYIKEHFRDLYRADSKNVTELYKSMMSQLESMIKEEIDLQIENNKVKDLLNNLDKINLEYRNQTQRKWRPSGNPEEDIKAHMYESNKVEVQQLEKILSTLESQNKYLNERVVTTNEKLQASIQMVESHCSNWHEAANVISDTTKKQLIDMSMNPTIFLQTESHG
;
A
#
# COMPACT_ATOMS: atom_id res chain seq x y z
N MET A 1 11.75 -69.20 57.12
CA MET A 1 12.60 -69.83 56.08
C MET A 1 11.64 -70.37 55.03
N GLU A 2 11.05 -69.48 54.24
CA GLU A 2 11.56 -68.91 52.98
C GLU A 2 10.89 -69.63 51.81
N SER A 3 9.92 -68.96 51.20
CA SER A 3 9.55 -69.10 49.80
C SER A 3 8.70 -67.88 49.44
N SER A 4 9.41 -66.81 49.06
CA SER A 4 8.86 -65.72 48.27
C SER A 4 8.93 -66.15 46.81
N SER A 5 7.79 -66.08 46.12
CA SER A 5 7.73 -66.11 44.66
C SER A 5 7.02 -64.85 44.21
N GLU A 6 7.80 -63.98 43.56
CA GLU A 6 7.35 -62.79 42.84
C GLU A 6 6.39 -63.18 41.71
N GLN A 7 5.24 -62.50 41.64
CA GLN A 7 4.47 -62.39 40.41
C GLN A 7 4.15 -60.93 40.13
N GLN A 8 4.59 -60.52 38.94
CA GLN A 8 4.36 -59.26 38.27
C GLN A 8 2.87 -59.03 38.00
N GLN A 9 2.43 -57.77 38.07
CA GLN A 9 1.30 -57.28 37.28
C GLN A 9 1.69 -55.97 36.59
N GLU A 10 1.95 -56.09 35.29
CA GLU A 10 1.70 -55.06 34.29
C GLU A 10 0.25 -54.60 34.36
N ASN A 11 0.02 -53.29 34.20
CA ASN A 11 -1.23 -52.81 33.63
C ASN A 11 -0.98 -51.58 32.75
N THR A 12 -1.36 -51.74 31.49
CA THR A 12 -1.33 -50.80 30.38
C THR A 12 -2.77 -50.38 30.07
N SER A 13 -3.04 -49.07 29.95
CA SER A 13 -4.09 -48.43 29.11
C SER A 13 -4.05 -46.92 29.39
N MET A 14 -3.57 -46.06 28.50
CA MET A 14 -4.18 -45.54 27.26
C MET A 14 -5.49 -44.75 27.42
N GLU A 15 -5.36 -43.48 26.96
CA GLU A 15 -6.34 -42.63 26.28
C GLU A 15 -7.42 -41.86 27.06
N GLY A 16 -7.48 -40.56 26.76
CA GLY A 16 -8.51 -39.62 27.20
C GLY A 16 -8.07 -38.17 27.06
N GLU A 17 -7.96 -37.68 25.81
CA GLU A 17 -7.85 -36.25 25.48
C GLU A 17 -9.11 -35.45 25.86
N LYS A 18 -8.94 -34.11 25.87
CA LYS A 18 -9.93 -33.01 25.82
C LYS A 18 -10.38 -32.50 27.20
N GLU A 19 -10.48 -31.19 27.50
CA GLU A 19 -10.62 -29.95 26.73
C GLU A 19 -10.03 -28.82 27.59
N ASN A 20 -9.16 -27.95 27.06
CA ASN A 20 -9.50 -26.56 26.69
C ASN A 20 -10.54 -25.87 27.58
N GLU A 21 -10.06 -25.24 28.67
CA GLU A 21 -10.71 -24.06 29.22
C GLU A 21 -9.82 -22.84 29.01
N THR A 22 -10.28 -22.04 28.06
CA THR A 22 -9.92 -20.67 27.75
C THR A 22 -9.61 -19.83 28.98
N ALA A 23 -8.33 -19.59 29.24
CA ALA A 23 -7.88 -18.42 29.98
C ALA A 23 -8.21 -17.20 29.12
N THR A 24 -9.38 -16.64 29.38
CA THR A 24 -9.87 -15.41 28.78
C THR A 24 -8.99 -14.29 29.33
N ASP A 25 -7.93 -13.95 28.60
CA ASP A 25 -7.04 -12.84 28.94
C ASP A 25 -7.89 -11.57 28.99
N HIS A 26 -8.07 -11.11 30.21
CA HIS A 26 -8.79 -9.91 30.56
C HIS A 26 -7.99 -8.73 30.00
N ILE A 27 -8.37 -8.25 28.82
CA ILE A 27 -7.84 -7.00 28.24
C ILE A 27 -8.34 -5.85 29.13
N GLN A 28 -7.64 -5.64 30.24
CA GLN A 28 -7.73 -4.45 31.05
C GLN A 28 -6.93 -3.36 30.34
N ASN A 29 -7.66 -2.39 29.77
CA ASN A 29 -7.23 -1.04 29.36
C ASN A 29 -5.96 -0.92 28.47
N PRO A 30 -6.07 -0.41 27.24
CA PRO A 30 -4.94 -0.28 26.31
C PRO A 30 -4.09 0.98 26.58
N THR A 31 -3.70 1.22 27.83
CA THR A 31 -3.01 2.46 28.23
C THR A 31 -1.62 2.28 28.81
N ASP A 32 -1.23 1.06 29.20
CA ASP A 32 0.14 0.79 29.67
C ASP A 32 0.82 -0.28 28.81
N SER A 33 1.91 0.11 28.14
CA SER A 33 2.72 -0.79 27.32
C SER A 33 3.32 -1.92 28.15
N ILE A 34 3.04 -3.16 27.72
CA ILE A 34 3.64 -4.39 28.25
C ILE A 34 5.16 -4.33 28.11
N SER A 35 5.67 -3.78 27.00
CA SER A 35 7.10 -3.64 26.75
C SER A 35 7.76 -2.62 27.70
N PHE A 36 7.08 -1.51 27.99
CA PHE A 36 7.56 -0.51 28.95
C PHE A 36 7.60 -1.07 30.38
N GLU A 37 6.59 -1.84 30.79
CA GLU A 37 6.59 -2.49 32.10
C GLU A 37 7.75 -3.48 32.25
N LYS A 38 8.03 -4.28 31.21
CA LYS A 38 9.19 -5.19 31.17
C LYS A 38 10.51 -4.43 31.30
N LEU A 39 10.66 -3.29 30.62
CA LEU A 39 11.84 -2.44 30.73
C LEU A 39 12.00 -1.92 32.17
N LYS A 40 10.93 -1.36 32.76
CA LYS A 40 10.95 -0.87 34.14
C LYS A 40 11.34 -1.96 35.13
N ASN A 41 10.78 -3.16 34.97
CA ASN A 41 11.09 -4.32 35.82
C ASN A 41 12.56 -4.77 35.66
N ALA A 42 13.08 -4.79 34.44
CA ALA A 42 14.47 -5.14 34.17
C ALA A 42 15.46 -4.12 34.77
N VAL A 43 15.13 -2.83 34.67
CA VAL A 43 15.90 -1.74 35.30
C VAL A 43 15.90 -1.89 36.81
N GLU A 44 14.73 -2.04 37.44
CA GLU A 44 14.61 -2.17 38.89
C GLU A 44 15.41 -3.38 39.41
N LYS A 45 15.31 -4.53 38.73
CA LYS A 45 16.12 -5.73 39.05
C LYS A 45 17.61 -5.48 38.92
N SER A 46 18.02 -4.71 37.92
CA SER A 46 19.44 -4.38 37.69
C SER A 46 19.98 -3.47 38.80
N ILE A 47 19.21 -2.46 39.18
CA ILE A 47 19.53 -1.57 40.31
C ILE A 47 19.60 -2.38 41.60
N GLN A 48 18.60 -3.21 41.88
CA GLN A 48 18.57 -4.08 43.05
C GLN A 48 19.79 -5.03 43.10
N LYS A 49 20.23 -5.55 41.96
CA LYS A 49 21.42 -6.40 41.85
C LYS A 49 22.72 -5.64 42.16
N ILE A 50 22.82 -4.37 41.76
CA ILE A 50 23.97 -3.51 42.02
C ILE A 50 24.01 -3.11 43.50
N THR A 51 22.86 -2.71 44.07
CA THR A 51 22.72 -2.22 45.45
C THR A 51 22.60 -3.36 46.48
N SER A 52 22.58 -4.62 46.03
CA SER A 52 22.49 -5.79 46.89
C SER A 52 23.60 -5.82 47.96
N LYS A 53 23.26 -6.35 49.14
CA LYS A 53 24.11 -6.38 50.37
C LYS A 53 25.46 -7.09 50.21
N ARG A 54 25.73 -7.71 49.06
CA ARG A 54 27.01 -8.36 48.74
C ARG A 54 28.19 -7.38 48.83
N ASN A 55 27.99 -6.08 48.58
CA ASN A 55 29.09 -5.11 48.64
C ASN A 55 29.45 -4.68 50.09
N LEU A 56 28.62 -4.99 51.10
CA LEU A 56 28.98 -4.76 52.50
C LEU A 56 30.07 -5.74 52.98
N LEU A 57 30.06 -6.97 52.46
CA LEU A 57 31.13 -7.95 52.73
C LEU A 57 32.47 -7.46 52.18
N TYR A 58 32.46 -6.83 51.00
CA TYR A 58 33.64 -6.18 50.41
C TYR A 58 34.25 -5.13 51.35
N ILE A 59 33.41 -4.27 51.96
CA ILE A 59 33.91 -3.26 52.91
C ILE A 59 34.50 -3.92 54.16
N LYS A 60 33.86 -4.97 54.68
CA LYS A 60 34.38 -5.71 55.83
C LYS A 60 35.73 -6.37 55.55
N GLU A 61 35.95 -6.85 54.32
CA GLU A 61 37.19 -7.54 53.94
C GLU A 61 38.35 -6.59 53.64
N HIS A 62 38.08 -5.43 53.02
CA HIS A 62 39.11 -4.48 52.58
C HIS A 62 39.35 -3.31 53.55
N PHE A 63 38.38 -2.96 54.39
CA PHE A 63 38.49 -1.89 55.40
C PHE A 63 38.37 -2.44 56.83
N ARG A 64 39.14 -3.49 57.13
CA ARG A 64 39.06 -4.22 58.40
C ARG A 64 39.31 -3.35 59.63
N ASP A 65 40.33 -2.50 59.58
CA ASP A 65 40.75 -1.70 60.73
C ASP A 65 39.70 -0.62 61.07
N LEU A 66 39.15 0.01 60.03
CA LEU A 66 38.06 0.98 60.16
C LEU A 66 36.76 0.31 60.64
N TYR A 67 36.44 -0.87 60.13
CA TYR A 67 35.26 -1.63 60.54
C TYR A 67 35.37 -2.14 61.99
N ARG A 68 36.59 -2.46 62.47
CA ARG A 68 36.84 -2.84 63.87
C ARG A 68 36.75 -1.65 64.82
N ALA A 69 37.20 -0.48 64.39
CA ALA A 69 37.15 0.74 65.19
C ALA A 69 35.71 1.24 65.37
N ASP A 70 34.92 1.27 64.29
CA ASP A 70 33.55 1.79 64.32
C ASP A 70 32.62 1.08 63.33
N SER A 71 32.25 -0.16 63.66
CA SER A 71 31.39 -0.99 62.81
C SER A 71 30.02 -0.37 62.55
N LYS A 72 29.48 0.43 63.49
CA LYS A 72 28.13 0.98 63.40
C LYS A 72 28.10 2.14 62.40
N ASN A 73 28.99 3.11 62.54
CA ASN A 73 29.04 4.27 61.64
C ASN A 73 29.43 3.87 60.21
N VAL A 74 30.34 2.90 60.04
CA VAL A 74 30.72 2.39 58.71
C VAL A 74 29.52 1.72 58.01
N THR A 75 28.70 0.98 58.76
CA THR A 75 27.50 0.33 58.21
C THR A 75 26.41 1.34 57.86
N GLU A 76 26.22 2.36 58.70
CA GLU A 76 25.27 3.46 58.43
C GLU A 76 25.70 4.31 57.23
N LEU A 77 26.99 4.65 57.13
CA LEU A 77 27.56 5.36 55.99
C LEU A 77 27.39 4.57 54.69
N TYR A 78 27.67 3.26 54.71
CA TYR A 78 27.46 2.40 53.54
C TYR A 78 25.99 2.37 53.12
N LYS A 79 25.06 2.23 54.06
CA LYS A 79 23.62 2.27 53.77
C LYS A 79 23.21 3.60 53.16
N SER A 80 23.70 4.71 53.70
CA SER A 80 23.45 6.06 53.17
C SER A 80 23.98 6.21 51.75
N MET A 81 25.24 5.80 51.51
CA MET A 81 25.88 5.87 50.20
C MET A 81 25.12 5.04 49.16
N MET A 82 24.73 3.81 49.51
CA MET A 82 23.98 2.94 48.62
C MET A 82 22.56 3.46 48.33
N SER A 83 21.89 4.00 49.34
CA SER A 83 20.56 4.63 49.16
C SER A 83 20.65 5.87 48.26
N GLN A 84 21.69 6.68 48.42
CA GLN A 84 21.92 7.86 47.57
C GLN A 84 22.23 7.44 46.14
N LEU A 85 23.11 6.45 45.94
CA LEU A 85 23.44 5.92 44.62
C LEU A 85 22.19 5.35 43.92
N GLU A 86 21.38 4.57 44.64
CA GLU A 86 20.12 4.03 44.10
C GLU A 86 19.17 5.16 43.67
N SER A 87 19.00 6.19 44.51
CA SER A 87 18.15 7.33 44.19
C SER A 87 18.65 8.08 42.96
N MET A 88 19.96 8.36 42.87
CA MET A 88 20.56 9.08 41.73
C MET A 88 20.42 8.28 40.43
N ILE A 89 20.63 6.97 40.47
CA ILE A 89 20.47 6.12 39.29
C ILE A 89 19.00 6.08 38.84
N LYS A 90 18.06 5.96 39.78
CA LYS A 90 16.62 5.97 39.47
C LYS A 90 16.20 7.29 38.84
N GLU A 91 16.59 8.40 39.45
CA GLU A 91 16.29 9.74 38.94
C GLU A 91 16.87 9.98 37.55
N GLU A 92 18.14 9.65 37.31
CA GLU A 92 18.75 9.80 35.98
C GLU A 92 18.05 8.93 34.94
N ILE A 93 17.72 7.68 35.26
CA ILE A 93 17.03 6.79 34.31
C ILE A 93 15.62 7.30 34.02
N ASP A 94 14.88 7.77 35.03
CA ASP A 94 13.54 8.33 34.84
C ASP A 94 13.59 9.59 33.95
N LEU A 95 14.58 10.47 34.16
CA LEU A 95 14.83 11.63 33.29
C LEU A 95 15.14 11.22 31.85
N GLN A 96 15.99 10.20 31.64
CA GLN A 96 16.29 9.70 30.29
C GLN A 96 15.07 9.07 29.62
N ILE A 97 14.22 8.36 30.38
CA ILE A 97 12.97 7.77 29.88
C ILE A 97 12.01 8.87 29.41
N GLU A 98 11.88 9.94 30.19
CA GLU A 98 11.00 11.08 29.88
C GLU A 98 11.55 11.88 28.68
N ASN A 99 12.83 12.24 28.70
CA ASN A 99 13.45 13.05 27.64
C ASN A 99 13.42 12.36 26.27
N ASN A 100 13.67 11.05 26.23
CA ASN A 100 13.63 10.28 24.99
C ASN A 100 12.22 9.78 24.64
N LYS A 101 11.20 10.11 25.46
CA LYS A 101 9.81 9.67 25.28
C LYS A 101 9.70 8.15 25.06
N VAL A 102 10.48 7.40 25.81
CA VAL A 102 10.62 5.93 25.63
C VAL A 102 9.28 5.24 25.85
N LYS A 103 8.45 5.75 26.78
CA LYS A 103 7.10 5.23 27.02
C LYS A 103 6.24 5.31 25.76
N ASP A 104 6.25 6.43 25.05
CA ASP A 104 5.46 6.63 23.84
C ASP A 104 5.97 5.77 22.68
N LEU A 105 7.30 5.67 22.52
CA LEU A 105 7.92 4.83 21.50
C LEU A 105 7.57 3.35 21.70
N LEU A 106 7.64 2.84 22.94
CA LEU A 106 7.29 1.46 23.26
C LEU A 106 5.78 1.20 23.16
N ASN A 107 4.94 2.16 23.54
CA ASN A 107 3.49 2.11 23.29
C ASN A 107 3.18 1.99 21.79
N ASN A 108 3.85 2.79 20.96
CA ASN A 108 3.66 2.73 19.50
C ASN A 108 4.18 1.41 18.91
N LEU A 109 5.33 0.93 19.40
CA LEU A 109 5.86 -0.36 18.99
C LEU A 109 4.92 -1.52 19.36
N ASP A 110 4.31 -1.49 20.55
CA ASP A 110 3.33 -2.49 20.98
C ASP A 110 2.07 -2.46 20.12
N LYS A 111 1.59 -1.27 19.72
CA LYS A 111 0.49 -1.13 18.75
C LYS A 111 0.84 -1.76 17.40
N ILE A 112 2.01 -1.44 16.85
CA ILE A 112 2.49 -2.04 15.60
C ILE A 112 2.65 -3.56 15.75
N ASN A 113 3.13 -4.06 16.88
CA ASN A 113 3.21 -5.51 17.09
C ASN A 113 1.84 -6.17 17.18
N LEU A 114 0.85 -5.50 17.76
CA LEU A 114 -0.52 -5.99 17.85
C LEU A 114 -1.20 -6.02 16.47
N GLU A 115 -1.08 -4.96 15.69
CA GLU A 115 -1.65 -4.86 14.33
C GLU A 115 -1.09 -5.92 13.38
N TYR A 116 0.19 -6.28 13.54
CA TYR A 116 0.89 -7.19 12.64
C TYR A 116 1.13 -8.58 13.25
N ARG A 117 0.53 -8.90 14.40
CA ARG A 117 0.79 -10.14 15.16
C ARG A 117 0.45 -11.42 14.38
N ASN A 118 -0.53 -11.34 13.51
CA ASN A 118 -1.06 -12.47 12.73
C ASN A 118 -0.43 -12.60 11.34
N GLN A 119 0.52 -11.73 10.98
CA GLN A 119 1.18 -11.81 9.68
C GLN A 119 2.33 -12.82 9.72
N THR A 120 2.11 -13.97 9.09
CA THR A 120 3.11 -15.04 8.95
C THR A 120 4.20 -14.74 7.91
N GLN A 121 3.99 -13.68 7.09
CA GLN A 121 4.94 -13.33 6.04
C GLN A 121 6.19 -12.64 6.61
N ARG A 122 7.34 -12.99 6.03
CA ARG A 122 8.62 -12.37 6.37
C ARG A 122 8.56 -10.89 6.02
N LYS A 123 8.57 -10.03 7.05
CA LYS A 123 8.58 -8.58 6.88
C LYS A 123 9.87 -8.14 6.18
N TRP A 124 9.75 -7.16 5.29
CA TRP A 124 10.89 -6.53 4.62
C TRP A 124 11.90 -5.97 5.64
N ARG A 125 13.17 -6.07 5.30
CA ARG A 125 14.31 -5.50 6.04
C ARG A 125 15.22 -4.84 5.01
N PRO A 126 15.86 -3.70 5.34
CA PRO A 126 16.86 -3.10 4.47
C PRO A 126 17.91 -4.14 4.07
N SER A 127 18.17 -4.28 2.77
CA SER A 127 19.16 -5.24 2.25
C SER A 127 20.58 -4.76 2.48
N GLY A 128 20.76 -3.48 2.82
CA GLY A 128 22.05 -2.81 2.93
C GLY A 128 22.50 -2.20 1.61
N ASN A 129 21.74 -2.39 0.53
CA ASN A 129 21.92 -1.66 -0.72
C ASN A 129 20.92 -0.48 -0.77
N PRO A 130 21.40 0.78 -0.69
CA PRO A 130 20.51 1.93 -0.64
C PRO A 130 19.61 2.08 -1.89
N GLU A 131 20.09 1.68 -3.06
CA GLU A 131 19.29 1.81 -4.30
C GLU A 131 18.07 0.87 -4.30
N GLU A 132 18.27 -0.37 -3.85
CA GLU A 132 17.19 -1.35 -3.72
C GLU A 132 16.22 -0.97 -2.61
N ASP A 133 16.75 -0.47 -1.49
CA ASP A 133 15.95 -0.07 -0.34
C ASP A 133 15.05 1.13 -0.66
N ILE A 134 15.55 2.11 -1.42
CA ILE A 134 14.75 3.24 -1.89
C ILE A 134 13.66 2.76 -2.86
N LYS A 135 14.01 1.88 -3.81
CA LYS A 135 13.02 1.33 -4.75
C LYS A 135 11.91 0.58 -4.01
N ALA A 136 12.26 -0.23 -3.02
CA ALA A 136 11.30 -0.95 -2.20
C ALA A 136 10.41 -0.01 -1.39
N HIS A 137 10.97 1.04 -0.79
CA HIS A 137 10.22 2.03 -0.04
C HIS A 137 9.24 2.82 -0.91
N MET A 138 9.65 3.22 -2.12
CA MET A 138 8.80 3.98 -3.04
C MET A 138 7.77 3.13 -3.79
N TYR A 139 7.86 1.81 -3.71
CA TYR A 139 7.01 0.89 -4.47
C TYR A 139 5.51 1.17 -4.31
N GLU A 140 5.02 1.36 -3.07
CA GLU A 140 3.57 1.57 -2.86
C GLU A 140 3.10 2.94 -3.38
N SER A 141 3.92 3.99 -3.25
CA SER A 141 3.61 5.31 -3.83
C SER A 141 3.55 5.23 -5.36
N ASN A 142 4.57 4.62 -5.96
CA ASN A 142 4.65 4.46 -7.41
C ASN A 142 3.51 3.61 -7.95
N LYS A 143 3.09 2.59 -7.21
CA LYS A 143 1.95 1.74 -7.58
C LYS A 143 0.64 2.51 -7.65
N VAL A 144 0.39 3.43 -6.72
CA VAL A 144 -0.80 4.31 -6.77
C VAL A 144 -0.75 5.20 -8.01
N GLU A 145 0.42 5.79 -8.31
CA GLU A 145 0.59 6.62 -9.51
C GLU A 145 0.39 5.84 -10.81
N VAL A 146 0.94 4.63 -10.90
CA VAL A 146 0.76 3.75 -12.06
C VAL A 146 -0.72 3.42 -12.27
N GLN A 147 -1.46 3.07 -11.22
CA GLN A 147 -2.90 2.80 -11.32
C GLN A 147 -3.70 4.01 -11.81
N GLN A 148 -3.32 5.22 -11.40
CA GLN A 148 -3.95 6.45 -11.88
C GLN A 148 -3.67 6.69 -13.37
N LEU A 149 -2.42 6.48 -13.81
CA LEU A 149 -2.04 6.62 -15.21
C LEU A 149 -2.74 5.59 -16.10
N GLU A 150 -2.85 4.34 -15.65
CA GLU A 150 -3.60 3.29 -16.36
C GLU A 150 -5.07 3.68 -16.56
N LYS A 151 -5.69 4.28 -15.54
CA LYS A 151 -7.09 4.77 -15.64
C LYS A 151 -7.22 5.91 -16.66
N ILE A 152 -6.27 6.85 -16.66
CA ILE A 152 -6.25 7.96 -17.62
C ILE A 152 -6.07 7.42 -19.04
N LEU A 153 -5.12 6.50 -19.23
CA LEU A 153 -4.83 5.87 -20.52
C LEU A 153 -6.05 5.13 -21.07
N SER A 154 -6.70 4.30 -20.25
CA SER A 154 -7.93 3.59 -20.64
C SER A 154 -9.06 4.56 -21.04
N THR A 155 -9.17 5.69 -20.34
CA THR A 155 -10.16 6.73 -20.68
C THR A 155 -9.85 7.36 -22.04
N LEU A 156 -8.59 7.74 -22.28
CA LEU A 156 -8.15 8.33 -23.54
C LEU A 156 -8.33 7.37 -24.72
N GLU A 157 -8.00 6.09 -24.56
CA GLU A 157 -8.20 5.07 -25.58
C GLU A 157 -9.68 4.93 -25.94
N SER A 158 -10.57 4.93 -24.94
CA SER A 158 -12.02 4.86 -25.18
C SER A 158 -12.56 6.06 -25.96
N GLN A 159 -12.07 7.26 -25.63
CA GLN A 159 -12.45 8.49 -26.33
C GLN A 159 -11.90 8.53 -27.74
N ASN A 160 -10.65 8.11 -27.94
CA ASN A 160 -10.03 8.06 -29.25
C ASN A 160 -10.76 7.05 -30.16
N LYS A 161 -11.12 5.88 -29.63
CA LYS A 161 -11.95 4.91 -30.35
C LYS A 161 -13.29 5.51 -30.78
N TYR A 162 -14.00 6.16 -29.86
CA TYR A 162 -15.27 6.83 -30.16
C TYR A 162 -15.12 7.92 -31.23
N LEU A 163 -14.07 8.75 -31.15
CA LEU A 163 -13.80 9.78 -32.14
C LEU A 163 -13.45 9.19 -33.50
N ASN A 164 -12.65 8.13 -33.54
CA ASN A 164 -12.28 7.46 -34.78
C ASN A 164 -13.50 6.83 -35.47
N GLU A 165 -14.38 6.16 -34.74
CA GLU A 165 -15.66 5.66 -35.25
C GLU A 165 -16.51 6.78 -35.84
N ARG A 166 -16.56 7.93 -35.15
CA ARG A 166 -17.28 9.12 -35.64
C ARG A 166 -16.65 9.71 -36.90
N VAL A 167 -15.32 9.76 -36.99
CA VAL A 167 -14.62 10.23 -38.19
C VAL A 167 -14.90 9.30 -39.37
N VAL A 168 -14.78 7.98 -39.18
CA VAL A 168 -15.07 6.99 -40.23
C VAL A 168 -16.50 7.14 -40.75
N THR A 169 -17.49 7.18 -39.86
CA THR A 169 -18.90 7.35 -40.27
C THR A 169 -19.16 8.70 -40.96
N THR A 170 -18.49 9.78 -40.57
CA THR A 170 -18.58 11.05 -41.30
C THR A 170 -17.93 11.00 -42.67
N ASN A 171 -16.80 10.31 -42.79
CA ASN A 171 -16.09 10.15 -44.06
C ASN A 171 -16.90 9.31 -45.05
N GLU A 172 -17.55 8.23 -44.59
CA GLU A 172 -18.47 7.42 -45.40
C GLU A 172 -19.66 8.25 -45.92
N LYS A 173 -20.28 9.06 -45.04
CA LYS A 173 -21.37 9.97 -45.44
C LYS A 173 -20.90 11.02 -46.45
N LEU A 174 -19.72 11.58 -46.25
CA LEU A 174 -19.14 12.56 -47.16
C LEU A 174 -18.86 11.93 -48.53
N GLN A 175 -18.26 10.73 -48.56
CA GLN A 175 -17.99 10.01 -49.78
C GLN A 175 -19.28 9.66 -50.54
N ALA A 176 -20.32 9.21 -49.85
CA ALA A 176 -21.64 8.97 -50.46
C ALA A 176 -22.25 10.26 -51.05
N SER A 177 -22.13 11.38 -50.34
CA SER A 177 -22.60 12.68 -50.84
C SER A 177 -21.81 13.14 -52.06
N ILE A 178 -20.49 12.93 -52.09
CA ILE A 178 -19.65 13.27 -53.24
C ILE A 178 -20.07 12.43 -54.46
N GLN A 179 -20.23 11.12 -54.32
CA GLN A 179 -20.68 10.24 -55.40
C GLN A 179 -22.05 10.63 -55.95
N MET A 180 -22.98 11.04 -55.07
CA MET A 180 -24.30 11.51 -55.48
C MET A 180 -24.20 12.79 -56.31
N VAL A 181 -23.36 13.75 -55.88
CA VAL A 181 -23.12 15.00 -56.62
C VAL A 181 -22.46 14.74 -57.96
N GLU A 182 -21.43 13.88 -58.01
CA GLU A 182 -20.76 13.48 -59.25
C GLU A 182 -21.74 12.82 -60.24
N SER A 183 -22.61 11.92 -59.75
CA SER A 183 -23.64 11.29 -60.58
C SER A 183 -24.64 12.30 -61.13
N HIS A 184 -25.10 13.25 -60.30
CA HIS A 184 -25.97 14.33 -60.75
C HIS A 184 -25.28 15.21 -61.80
N CYS A 185 -24.03 15.62 -61.56
CA CYS A 185 -23.26 16.42 -62.52
C CYS A 185 -23.09 15.68 -63.86
N SER A 186 -22.81 14.38 -63.83
CA SER A 186 -22.73 13.55 -65.04
C SER A 186 -24.06 13.50 -65.77
N ASN A 187 -25.18 13.27 -65.07
CA ASN A 187 -26.52 13.24 -65.66
C ASN A 187 -26.89 14.59 -66.28
N TRP A 188 -26.61 15.70 -65.60
CA TRP A 188 -26.83 17.05 -66.13
C TRP A 188 -25.96 17.32 -67.35
N HIS A 189 -24.71 16.87 -67.35
CA HIS A 189 -23.81 16.99 -68.48
C HIS A 189 -24.30 16.19 -69.70
N GLU A 190 -24.76 14.96 -69.49
CA GLU A 190 -25.36 14.12 -70.53
C GLU A 190 -26.64 14.74 -71.08
N ALA A 191 -27.55 15.20 -70.23
CA ALA A 191 -28.78 15.89 -70.65
C ALA A 191 -28.47 17.15 -71.47
N ALA A 192 -27.48 17.96 -71.05
CA ALA A 192 -27.05 19.13 -71.79
C ALA A 192 -26.46 18.77 -73.16
N ASN A 193 -25.68 17.68 -73.26
CA ASN A 193 -25.15 17.19 -74.53
C ASN A 193 -26.26 16.69 -75.46
N VAL A 194 -27.25 15.94 -74.94
CA VAL A 194 -28.40 15.49 -75.72
C VAL A 194 -29.20 16.68 -76.26
N ILE A 195 -29.45 17.71 -75.46
CA ILE A 195 -30.13 18.93 -75.91
C ILE A 195 -29.30 19.63 -77.00
N SER A 196 -27.99 19.76 -76.81
CA SER A 196 -27.07 20.32 -77.81
C SER A 196 -27.10 19.56 -79.13
N ASP A 197 -27.13 18.22 -79.09
CA ASP A 197 -27.15 17.40 -80.30
C ASP A 197 -28.53 17.37 -80.98
N THR A 198 -29.61 17.43 -80.19
CA THR A 198 -30.98 17.53 -80.71
C THR A 198 -31.23 18.88 -81.37
N THR A 199 -30.77 19.97 -80.77
CA THR A 199 -30.85 21.32 -81.34
C THR A 199 -30.03 21.43 -82.63
N LYS A 200 -28.81 20.86 -82.68
CA LYS A 200 -28.03 20.76 -83.93
C LYS A 200 -28.77 19.99 -85.02
N LYS A 201 -29.39 18.84 -84.69
CA LYS A 201 -30.18 18.06 -85.66
C LYS A 201 -31.40 18.84 -86.18
N GLN A 202 -32.14 19.52 -85.29
CA GLN A 202 -33.27 20.36 -85.69
C GLN A 202 -32.86 21.53 -86.59
N LEU A 203 -31.72 22.17 -86.33
CA LEU A 203 -31.15 23.22 -87.20
C LEU A 203 -30.79 22.67 -88.59
N ILE A 204 -30.26 21.45 -88.67
CA ILE A 204 -29.94 20.78 -89.94
C ILE A 204 -31.21 20.44 -90.72
N ASP A 205 -32.21 19.86 -90.06
CA ASP A 205 -33.50 19.50 -90.67
C ASP A 205 -34.29 20.73 -91.14
N MET A 206 -34.26 21.83 -90.39
CA MET A 206 -34.85 23.12 -90.80
C MET A 206 -34.12 23.75 -92.00
N SER A 207 -32.82 23.48 -92.20
CA SER A 207 -32.10 23.94 -93.38
C SER A 207 -32.41 23.11 -94.64
N MET A 208 -32.98 21.91 -94.49
CA MET A 208 -33.25 20.95 -95.57
C MET A 208 -34.71 20.93 -96.05
N ASN A 209 -35.59 21.78 -95.50
CA ASN A 209 -36.98 21.89 -95.96
C ASN A 209 -37.45 23.36 -96.06
N PRO A 210 -37.31 24.01 -97.24
CA PRO A 210 -37.90 25.32 -97.46
C PRO A 210 -39.36 25.13 -97.92
N THR A 211 -40.31 25.02 -96.99
CA THR A 211 -41.72 25.24 -97.36
C THR A 211 -41.96 26.74 -97.45
N ILE A 212 -42.10 27.16 -98.71
CA ILE A 212 -42.55 28.44 -99.23
C ILE A 212 -43.56 29.13 -98.29
N PHE A 213 -43.14 30.25 -97.73
CA PHE A 213 -44.03 31.30 -97.23
C PHE A 213 -43.68 32.58 -97.98
N LEU A 214 -44.38 32.86 -99.08
CA LEU A 214 -44.61 34.22 -99.58
C LEU A 214 -46.00 34.28 -100.25
N GLN A 215 -46.86 35.12 -99.65
CA GLN A 215 -47.82 36.05 -100.28
C GLN A 215 -48.91 35.48 -101.21
N THR A 216 -50.20 35.50 -100.84
CA THR A 216 -51.13 36.67 -100.84
C THR A 216 -50.91 37.69 -101.98
N GLU A 217 -52.01 37.93 -102.73
CA GLU A 217 -52.23 38.91 -103.81
C GLU A 217 -51.71 38.45 -105.20
N SER A 218 -52.43 38.51 -106.35
CA SER A 218 -53.48 39.44 -106.79
C SER A 218 -54.05 39.04 -108.17
N HIS A 219 -55.37 39.26 -108.38
CA HIS A 219 -56.12 39.58 -109.62
C HIS A 219 -56.41 38.50 -110.71
N GLY A 220 -57.71 38.40 -111.07
CA GLY A 220 -58.21 37.80 -112.31
C GLY A 220 -59.59 37.19 -112.19
#